data_AF-A0A3M1AZ19-F1
#
_entry.id   AF-A0A3M1AZ19-F1
#
_cell.length_a   1.000
_cell.length_b   1.000
_cell.length_c   1.000
_cell.angle_alpha   90.00
_cell.angle_beta   90.00
_cell.angle_gamma   90.00
#
_symmetry.space_group_name_H-M   'P 1'
#
loop_
_entity.id
_entity.type
_entity.pdbx_description
1 polymer ?
#
loop_
_entity_poly.entity_id
_entity_poly.type
_entity_poly.pdbx_seq_one_letter_code
_entity_poly.pdbx_strand_id
1 'polypeptide(L)' 'MEFIDREKELESLNRIRELSQQRSMMTFIVGRRRIGKTRLIRESVKGVKYLYFFVSRKEE' A
#
# COMPACT_ATOMS: atom_id res chain seq x y z
N MET A 1 1.27 -17.91 -5.68
CA MET A 1 -0.17 -17.59 -5.52
C MET A 1 -0.44 -16.30 -6.27
N GLU A 2 -1.41 -16.30 -7.19
CA GLU A 2 -1.74 -15.11 -7.97
C GLU A 2 -2.36 -14.02 -7.08
N PHE A 3 -2.15 -12.75 -7.44
CA PHE A 3 -2.84 -11.62 -6.83
C PHE A 3 -4.03 -11.32 -7.73
N ILE A 4 -5.23 -11.64 -7.23
CA ILE A 4 -6.46 -11.60 -8.00
C ILE A 4 -7.25 -10.37 -7.58
N ASP A 5 -7.87 -9.69 -8.55
CA ASP A 5 -8.70 -8.50 -8.35
C ASP A 5 -7.86 -7.31 -7.80
N ARG A 6 -8.50 -6.19 -7.45
CA ARG A 6 -7.91 -4.96 -6.88
C ARG A 6 -7.29 -3.99 -7.87
N GLU A 7 -7.63 -4.08 -9.15
CA GLU A 7 -7.13 -3.18 -10.19
C GLU A 7 -7.45 -1.71 -9.86
N LYS A 8 -8.66 -1.44 -9.36
CA LYS A 8 -9.10 -0.08 -8.98
C LYS A 8 -8.30 0.48 -7.81
N GLU A 9 -8.02 -0.33 -6.79
CA GLU A 9 -7.19 0.09 -5.67
C GLU A 9 -5.74 0.31 -6.09
N LEU A 10 -5.19 -0.53 -6.96
CA LEU A 10 -3.84 -0.35 -7.51
C LEU A 10 -3.73 0.92 -8.35
N GLU A 11 -4.70 1.19 -9.22
CA GLU A 11 -4.78 2.41 -10.01
C GLU A 11 -4.85 3.65 -9.10
N SER A 12 -5.68 3.61 -8.07
CA SER A 12 -5.80 4.69 -7.08
C SER A 12 -4.47 4.94 -6.36
N LEU A 13 -3.75 3.89 -5.96
CA LEU A 13 -2.45 4.00 -5.30
C LEU A 13 -1.37 4.53 -6.25
N ASN A 14 -1.40 4.17 -7.52
CA ASN A 14 -0.49 4.71 -8.53
C ASN A 14 -0.72 6.21 -8.74
N ARG A 15 -1.97 6.63 -8.90
CA ARG A 15 -2.31 8.05 -9.02
C ARG A 15 -1.89 8.86 -7.79
N ILE A 16 -2.08 8.31 -6.60
CA ILE A 16 -1.59 8.92 -5.35
C ILE A 16 -0.07 9.07 -5.40
N ARG A 17 0.67 8.05 -5.85
CA ARG A 17 2.13 8.14 -5.98
C ARG A 17 2.57 9.23 -6.95
N GLU A 18 1.95 9.32 -8.12
CA GLU A 18 2.26 10.36 -9.11
C GLU A 18 2.04 11.76 -8.53
N LEU A 19 0.88 11.98 -7.90
CA LEU A 19 0.59 13.26 -7.24
C LEU A 19 1.55 13.58 -6.09
N SER A 20 2.11 12.55 -5.43
CA SER A 20 3.06 12.74 -4.34
C SER A 20 4.41 13.31 -4.79
N GLN A 21 4.73 13.24 -6.09
CA GLN A 21 5.92 13.87 -6.67
C GLN A 21 5.78 15.39 -6.78
N GLN A 22 4.56 15.91 -6.78
CA GLN A 22 4.26 17.34 -6.90
C GLN A 22 4.00 18.00 -5.55
N ARG A 23 3.52 17.24 -4.55
CA ARG A 23 3.20 17.74 -3.20
C ARG A 23 3.31 16.65 -2.15
N SER A 24 3.62 17.04 -0.92
CA SER A 24 3.63 16.13 0.24
C SER A 24 2.27 15.45 0.41
N MET A 25 2.26 14.13 0.50
CA MET A 25 1.05 13.34 0.69
C MET A 25 1.24 12.23 1.72
N MET A 26 0.20 12.03 2.53
CA MET A 26 0.08 10.93 3.48
C MET A 26 -1.17 10.12 3.14
N THR A 27 -1.05 8.81 3.04
CA THR A 27 -2.15 7.92 2.61
C THR A 27 -2.39 6.84 3.66
N PHE A 28 -3.65 6.72 4.07
CA PHE A 28 -4.10 5.69 5.01
C PHE A 28 -4.88 4.62 4.26
N ILE A 29 -4.53 3.35 4.48
CA ILE A 29 -5.25 2.20 3.92
C ILE A 29 -5.97 1.50 5.06
N VAL A 30 -7.30 1.61 5.05
CA VAL A 30 -8.19 1.10 6.10
C VAL A 30 -8.98 -0.11 5.63
N GLY A 31 -9.49 -0.90 6.58
CA GLY A 31 -10.32 -2.07 6.28
C GLY A 31 -10.19 -3.18 7.32
N ARG A 32 -11.04 -4.21 7.23
CA ARG A 32 -11.10 -5.34 8.17
C ARG A 32 -9.77 -6.13 8.24
N ARG A 33 -9.55 -6.82 9.36
CA ARG A 33 -8.41 -7.76 9.51
C ARG A 33 -8.49 -8.83 8.40
N ARG A 34 -7.35 -9.20 7.81
CA ARG A 34 -7.22 -10.21 6.72
C ARG A 34 -7.83 -9.86 5.35
N ILE A 35 -8.28 -8.62 5.11
CA ILE A 35 -8.77 -8.20 3.77
C ILE A 35 -7.67 -8.04 2.70
N GLY A 36 -6.39 -8.28 3.05
CA GLY A 36 -5.29 -8.23 2.08
C GLY A 36 -4.54 -6.89 1.96
N LYS A 37 -4.80 -5.91 2.85
CA LYS A 37 -4.13 -4.58 2.83
C LYS A 37 -2.61 -4.64 2.67
N THR A 38 -1.94 -5.48 3.46
CA THR A 38 -0.47 -5.63 3.41
C THR A 38 0.00 -6.14 2.04
N ARG A 39 -0.75 -7.06 1.44
CA ARG A 39 -0.43 -7.59 0.11
C ARG A 39 -0.66 -6.55 -0.97
N LEU A 40 -1.79 -5.84 -0.92
CA LEU A 40 -2.12 -4.74 -1.83
C LEU A 40 -1.00 -3.67 -1.88
N ILE A 41 -0.50 -3.24 -0.71
CA ILE A 41 0.60 -2.26 -0.65
C ILE A 41 1.86 -2.81 -1.30
N ARG A 42 2.25 -4.05 -0.97
CA ARG A 42 3.46 -4.68 -1.54
C ARG A 42 3.36 -4.82 -3.05
N GLU A 43 2.17 -5.13 -3.57
CA GLU A 43 1.90 -5.18 -5.00
C GLU A 43 2.00 -3.79 -5.64
N SER A 44 1.41 -2.76 -5.01
CA SER A 44 1.40 -1.40 -5.58
C SER A 44 2.79 -0.79 -5.71
N VAL A 45 3.75 -1.20 -4.88
CA VAL A 45 5.14 -0.70 -4.89
C VAL A 45 6.12 -1.62 -5.60
N LYS A 46 5.67 -2.69 -6.27
CA LYS A 46 6.57 -3.56 -7.04
C LYS A 46 7.35 -2.76 -8.08
N GLY A 47 8.65 -3.02 -8.17
CA GLY A 47 9.54 -2.32 -9.10
C GLY A 47 9.93 -0.90 -8.69
N VAL A 48 9.41 -0.40 -7.57
CA VAL A 48 9.74 0.93 -7.03
C VAL A 48 10.66 0.74 -5.80
N LYS A 49 11.57 1.69 -5.56
CA LYS A 49 12.35 1.71 -4.31
C LYS A 49 11.46 2.24 -3.17
N TYR A 50 11.36 1.50 -2.08
CA TYR A 50 10.57 1.90 -0.90
C TYR A 50 11.21 1.39 0.39
N LEU A 51 10.89 2.06 1.51
CA LEU A 51 11.18 1.59 2.86
C LEU A 51 9.95 0.90 3.43
N TYR A 52 10.15 -0.27 4.05
CA TYR A 52 9.09 -1.04 4.69
C TYR A 52 9.38 -1.18 6.19
N PHE A 53 8.56 -0.54 7.00
CA PHE A 53 8.61 -0.67 8.45
C PHE A 53 7.52 -1.65 8.91
N PHE A 54 7.93 -2.82 9.37
CA PHE A 54 7.03 -3.74 10.07
C PHE A 54 6.96 -3.34 11.55
N VAL A 55 5.86 -2.73 11.95
CA VAL A 55 5.63 -2.32 13.34
C VAL A 55 4.74 -3.37 14.00
N SER A 56 5.32 -4.23 14.82
CA SER A 56 4.56 -5.09 15.73
C SER A 56 4.12 -4.30 16.95
N ARG A 57 2.95 -4.64 17.50
CA ARG A 57 2.60 -4.21 18.85
C ARG A 57 3.53 -4.97 19.80
N LYS A 58 4.48 -4.28 20.44
CA LYS A 58 5.18 -4.84 21.60
C LYS A 58 4.16 -4.93 22.74
N GLU A 59 4.07 -6.11 23.36
CA GLU A 59 3.55 -6.20 24.73
C GLU A 59 4.75 -5.89 25.63
N GLU A 60 4.89 -4.62 25.99
CA GLU A 60 5.59 -4.21 27.21
C GLU A 60 4.52 -3.89 28.26
#